data_AF-A0A1Q2ZYS7-F1
#
_entry.id   AF-A0A1Q2ZYS7-F1
#
_cell.length_a   1.000
_cell.length_b   1.000
_cell.length_c   1.000
_cell.angle_alpha   90.00
_cell.angle_beta   90.00
_cell.angle_gamma   90.00
#
_symmetry.space_group_name_H-M   'P 1'
#
loop_
_entity.id
_entity.type
_entity.pdbx_description
1 polymer ?
#
loop_
_entity_poly.entity_id
_entity_poly.type
_entity_poly.pdbx_seq_one_letter_code
_entity_poly.pdbx_strand_id
1 'polypeptide(L)'
;MGKFSEFFNNPGSRPTMYYRAPMAVNRPDGGMVTELYHRTSSDSNISNKEKDDVSVNCSAVESDMNEVTLTKKGNIETSRGFTGLRKGFTDRCMDWLVVFAGSQFIFFLMWILLAVWCIIGIVYGAPSVWQVVMQDSQSIQCYIWDTLLMRQQLVSTHEQLSVCGDVRSRIATWKRLFSNRQLLDSPQKKNLKDDCVSVHFENMQGDSVTEKSAADGKLPSETWYDKFCSFTSVILGSLYAIIIFWIGIFVWIGTGALWIDAGNSPPYTGEKTGSNPHLTRFGNNWQLYINSATAVVLLVYSVFLQNIRARHDKYIGKFIQGILTMNTEIEIEARKKFEDFDTPNPVIVAEAKKRGCGQKIIDFYADIVGTGIGIVIAIVVFSVWLGVGHLLDWNDDWWLIIGTYTGLVGYFDSFVIREAYHRITKEEENTYRMVAEEDLELFSLAGILCPPGYTGLDIPESKSLNYRISAWINRACSSSWGVLFAVCSVIALIITSSALHWSTMGQLIANTPTMIIEAFFMIVLIQAHNWADQKRRIEISSLYARRCILLAHLQRI
;
A
#
# COMPACT_ATOMS: atom_id res chain seq x y z
N MET A 1 6.88 -19.75 11.61
CA MET A 1 6.12 -18.63 12.21
C MET A 1 7.04 -17.97 13.21
N GLY A 2 7.24 -16.65 13.16
CA GLY A 2 7.63 -15.92 14.39
C GLY A 2 6.62 -16.30 15.47
N LYS A 3 7.05 -16.52 16.71
CA LYS A 3 6.20 -17.20 17.70
C LYS A 3 4.89 -16.42 17.82
N PHE A 4 3.74 -17.08 17.62
CA PHE A 4 2.42 -16.46 17.75
C PHE A 4 2.30 -15.64 19.06
N SER A 5 2.93 -16.12 20.13
CA SER A 5 3.03 -15.42 21.41
C SER A 5 3.71 -14.05 21.31
N GLU A 6 4.74 -13.89 20.48
CA GLU A 6 5.46 -12.62 20.30
C GLU A 6 4.59 -11.57 19.57
N PHE A 7 3.73 -12.01 18.63
CA PHE A 7 2.79 -11.12 17.94
C PHE A 7 1.73 -10.54 18.90
N PHE A 8 1.19 -11.37 19.80
CA PHE A 8 0.19 -10.93 20.78
C PHE A 8 0.77 -10.24 22.02
N ASN A 9 2.09 -10.24 22.21
CA ASN A 9 2.73 -9.59 23.36
C ASN A 9 2.77 -8.05 23.25
N ASN A 10 2.68 -7.48 22.04
CA ASN A 10 2.59 -6.02 21.86
C ASN A 10 1.74 -5.62 20.63
N PRO A 11 0.42 -5.88 20.67
CA PRO A 11 -0.47 -5.76 19.52
C PRO A 11 -0.59 -4.30 19.03
N GLY A 12 -0.39 -4.08 17.72
CA GLY A 12 -0.52 -2.76 17.08
C GLY A 12 0.61 -1.76 17.38
N SER A 13 1.64 -2.17 18.14
CA SER A 13 2.83 -1.34 18.37
C SER A 13 3.82 -1.56 17.23
N ARG A 14 4.14 -0.50 16.48
CA ARG A 14 5.32 -0.54 15.59
C ARG A 14 6.59 -0.46 16.44
N PRO A 15 7.57 -1.34 16.25
CA PRO A 15 8.81 -1.28 17.00
C PRO A 15 9.65 -0.10 16.53
N THR A 16 10.48 0.43 17.43
CA THR A 16 11.57 1.34 17.04
C THR A 16 12.57 0.53 16.22
N MET A 17 12.98 1.07 15.08
CA MET A 17 13.88 0.38 14.16
C MET A 17 15.24 1.06 14.14
N TYR A 18 16.29 0.24 14.13
CA TYR A 18 17.68 0.66 14.05
C TYR A 18 18.21 0.32 12.67
N TYR A 19 18.72 1.33 11.97
CA TYR A 19 19.22 1.23 10.62
C TYR A 19 20.70 1.58 10.57
N ARG A 20 21.50 0.74 9.92
CA ARG A 20 22.89 1.04 9.61
C ARG A 20 23.17 0.54 8.21
N ALA A 21 23.63 1.45 7.37
CA ALA A 21 24.03 1.07 6.04
C ALA A 21 25.30 0.22 6.08
N PRO A 22 25.37 -0.91 5.35
CA PRO A 22 26.58 -1.70 5.24
C PRO A 22 27.69 -0.84 4.65
N MET A 23 28.89 -1.01 5.18
CA MET A 23 30.06 -0.26 4.75
C MET A 23 30.41 -0.63 3.30
N ALA A 24 30.61 0.37 2.45
CA ALA A 24 31.03 0.18 1.07
C ALA A 24 32.51 0.56 0.93
N VAL A 25 33.41 -0.42 0.98
CA VAL A 25 34.87 -0.18 0.88
C VAL A 25 35.52 -1.12 -0.12
N ASN A 26 36.24 -0.54 -1.08
CA ASN A 26 37.25 -1.22 -1.88
C ASN A 26 38.61 -0.86 -1.29
N ARG A 27 39.24 -1.85 -0.64
CA ARG A 27 40.49 -1.66 0.08
C ARG A 27 41.67 -1.66 -0.93
N PRO A 28 42.68 -0.77 -0.80
CA PRO A 28 43.76 -0.63 -1.80
C PRO A 28 44.60 -1.90 -2.02
N ASP A 29 44.59 -2.80 -1.05
CA ASP A 29 45.22 -4.13 -1.01
C ASP A 29 44.43 -5.20 -1.80
N GLY A 30 43.34 -4.84 -2.48
CA GLY A 30 42.52 -5.77 -3.27
C GLY A 30 41.57 -6.62 -2.42
N GLY A 31 41.50 -6.37 -1.11
CA GLY A 31 40.53 -6.98 -0.20
C GLY A 31 39.16 -6.32 -0.35
N MET A 32 38.24 -6.97 -1.07
CA MET A 32 36.85 -6.53 -1.14
C MET A 32 36.13 -6.98 0.13
N VAL A 33 35.99 -6.10 1.13
CA VAL A 33 35.04 -6.33 2.24
C VAL A 33 33.71 -5.78 1.79
N THR A 34 33.00 -6.55 0.98
CA THR A 34 31.56 -6.35 0.85
C THR A 34 30.91 -7.19 1.93
N GLU A 35 30.40 -6.55 2.97
CA GLU A 35 29.27 -7.13 3.71
C GLU A 35 27.99 -7.07 2.85
N LEU A 36 28.08 -7.33 1.53
CA LEU A 36 26.95 -7.80 0.77
C LEU A 36 26.86 -9.29 1.06
N TYR A 37 25.95 -9.67 1.95
CA TYR A 37 25.47 -11.04 2.03
C TYR A 37 24.77 -11.41 0.72
N HIS A 38 25.56 -11.77 -0.30
CA HIS A 38 25.06 -12.43 -1.48
C HIS A 38 24.73 -13.87 -1.08
N ARG A 39 23.50 -14.11 -0.63
CA ARG A 39 23.04 -15.46 -0.32
C ARG A 39 22.72 -16.21 -1.61
N THR A 40 23.69 -16.93 -2.15
CA THR A 40 23.42 -18.05 -3.05
C THR A 40 22.70 -19.15 -2.29
N SER A 41 21.60 -19.64 -2.85
CA SER A 41 20.78 -20.69 -2.27
C SER A 41 21.47 -22.05 -2.35
N SER A 42 22.39 -22.32 -1.41
CA SER A 42 22.87 -23.67 -1.08
C SER A 42 23.90 -23.52 0.03
N ASP A 43 23.54 -23.89 1.26
CA ASP A 43 24.27 -24.90 2.02
C ASP A 43 23.80 -24.95 3.47
N SER A 44 23.32 -26.14 3.81
CA SER A 44 22.97 -26.61 5.14
C SER A 44 24.23 -27.00 5.92
N ASN A 45 24.17 -26.75 7.22
CA ASN A 45 25.04 -27.29 8.29
C ASN A 45 26.41 -26.63 8.44
N ILE A 46 26.61 -25.88 9.53
CA ILE A 46 27.76 -26.07 10.43
C ILE A 46 27.39 -25.57 11.84
N SER A 47 27.44 -26.55 12.75
CA SER A 47 27.66 -26.58 14.20
C SER A 47 28.02 -25.28 14.96
N ASN A 48 27.23 -25.02 16.01
CA ASN A 48 27.60 -24.21 17.18
C ASN A 48 28.74 -24.84 17.98
N LYS A 49 29.79 -24.07 18.30
CA LYS A 49 30.42 -24.06 19.63
C LYS A 49 31.50 -22.98 19.74
N GLU A 50 31.49 -22.32 20.90
CA GLU A 50 32.53 -21.46 21.47
C GLU A 50 32.75 -20.07 20.85
N LYS A 51 32.16 -19.06 21.48
CA LYS A 51 32.91 -18.03 22.24
C LYS A 51 31.92 -17.13 22.98
N ASP A 52 31.66 -17.50 24.22
CA ASP A 52 31.15 -16.58 25.23
C ASP A 52 32.32 -15.78 25.82
N ASP A 53 31.93 -14.64 26.39
CA ASP A 53 32.66 -13.70 27.24
C ASP A 53 33.29 -12.49 26.51
N VAL A 54 32.72 -11.32 26.84
CA VAL A 54 32.98 -9.95 26.34
C VAL A 54 32.11 -9.50 25.13
N SER A 55 30.78 -9.52 25.23
CA SER A 55 29.91 -8.84 24.23
C SER A 55 28.52 -8.36 24.71
N VAL A 56 28.22 -8.43 26.01
CA VAL A 56 26.83 -8.35 26.53
C VAL A 56 26.09 -7.02 26.28
N ASN A 57 26.78 -5.92 25.94
CA ASN A 57 26.12 -4.65 25.59
C ASN A 57 26.13 -4.29 24.09
N CYS A 58 26.94 -4.93 23.24
CA CYS A 58 26.93 -4.70 21.78
C CYS A 58 26.03 -5.69 21.03
N SER A 59 25.82 -6.89 21.56
CA SER A 59 25.06 -7.95 20.89
C SER A 59 23.55 -7.69 20.85
N ALA A 60 23.00 -6.94 21.83
CA ALA A 60 21.58 -6.59 21.84
C ALA A 60 21.20 -5.67 20.66
N VAL A 61 22.07 -4.69 20.37
CA VAL A 61 21.87 -3.74 19.25
C VAL A 61 22.05 -4.43 17.91
N GLU A 62 23.04 -5.31 17.76
CA GLU A 62 23.24 -6.10 16.52
C GLU A 62 22.08 -7.06 16.23
N SER A 63 21.48 -7.66 17.26
CA SER A 63 20.31 -8.53 17.08
C SER A 63 19.06 -7.77 16.62
N ASP A 64 19.01 -6.45 16.86
CA ASP A 64 17.89 -5.54 16.57
C ASP A 64 18.02 -4.73 15.27
N MET A 65 19.10 -4.94 14.53
CA MET A 65 19.33 -4.25 13.25
C MET A 65 18.36 -4.74 12.17
N ASN A 66 17.74 -3.79 11.45
CA ASN A 66 16.97 -4.13 10.27
C ASN A 66 17.88 -4.07 9.04
N GLU A 67 18.28 -5.23 8.55
CA GLU A 67 19.05 -5.34 7.30
C GLU A 67 18.15 -5.16 6.08
N VAL A 68 18.59 -4.31 5.15
CA VAL A 68 17.98 -4.09 3.84
C VAL A 68 18.86 -4.75 2.79
N THR A 69 18.31 -5.75 2.10
CA THR A 69 19.02 -6.45 1.03
C THR A 69 18.33 -6.24 -0.31
N LEU A 70 19.11 -6.06 -1.36
CA LEU A 70 18.61 -5.92 -2.73
C LEU A 70 18.71 -7.27 -3.44
N THR A 71 17.58 -7.77 -3.93
CA THR A 71 17.57 -8.95 -4.79
C THR A 71 18.00 -8.57 -6.22
N LYS A 72 18.56 -9.53 -6.98
CA LYS A 72 18.94 -9.34 -8.39
C LYS A 72 17.78 -8.92 -9.31
N LYS A 73 16.53 -9.05 -8.85
CA LYS A 73 15.31 -8.65 -9.55
C LYS A 73 14.84 -7.23 -9.21
N GLY A 74 15.55 -6.50 -8.34
CA GLY A 74 15.20 -5.15 -7.90
C GLY A 74 14.17 -5.09 -6.77
N ASN A 75 13.85 -6.22 -6.13
CA ASN A 75 12.99 -6.24 -4.94
C ASN A 75 13.83 -5.97 -3.69
N ILE A 76 13.28 -5.20 -2.77
CA ILE A 76 13.87 -4.86 -1.48
C ILE A 76 13.43 -5.94 -0.48
N GLU A 77 14.37 -6.69 0.07
CA GLU A 77 14.09 -7.68 1.11
C GLU A 77 14.62 -7.16 2.45
N THR A 78 13.71 -6.95 3.39
CA THR A 78 14.03 -6.65 4.79
C THR A 78 14.08 -7.93 5.62
N SER A 79 15.06 -8.01 6.53
CA SER A 79 15.22 -9.15 7.45
C SER A 79 14.03 -9.30 8.42
N ARG A 80 13.40 -8.18 8.79
CA ARG A 80 12.21 -8.10 9.65
C ARG A 80 11.01 -7.61 8.84
N GLY A 81 9.81 -8.07 9.20
CA GLY A 81 8.56 -7.56 8.66
C GLY A 81 8.12 -6.25 9.35
N PHE A 82 7.01 -5.67 8.89
CA PHE A 82 6.44 -4.46 9.48
C PHE A 82 6.03 -4.59 10.96
N THR A 83 5.87 -5.82 11.45
CA THR A 83 5.62 -6.15 12.87
C THR A 83 6.90 -6.19 13.72
N GLY A 84 8.08 -6.07 13.12
CA GLY A 84 9.38 -6.29 13.76
C GLY A 84 9.80 -7.74 13.85
N LEU A 85 8.91 -8.68 13.55
CA LEU A 85 9.20 -10.10 13.60
C LEU A 85 9.91 -10.55 12.31
N ARG A 86 10.71 -11.62 12.39
CA ARG A 86 11.32 -12.24 11.20
C ARG A 86 10.23 -12.81 10.28
N LYS A 87 10.35 -12.55 8.97
CA LYS A 87 9.38 -13.01 7.96
C LYS A 87 9.29 -14.55 7.93
N GLY A 88 8.09 -15.08 8.20
CA GLY A 88 7.82 -16.52 8.16
C GLY A 88 7.47 -17.06 6.76
N PHE A 89 7.17 -18.35 6.67
CA PHE A 89 6.64 -18.96 5.44
C PHE A 89 5.29 -18.37 5.02
N THR A 90 4.38 -18.17 5.98
CA THR A 90 3.06 -17.55 5.75
C THR A 90 3.19 -16.14 5.18
N ASP A 91 4.17 -15.38 5.65
CA ASP A 91 4.44 -14.05 5.14
C ASP A 91 4.92 -14.10 3.68
N ARG A 92 5.88 -14.97 3.37
CA ARG A 92 6.36 -15.13 1.99
C ARG A 92 5.26 -15.59 1.03
N CYS A 93 4.37 -16.48 1.49
CA CYS A 93 3.22 -16.93 0.70
C CYS A 93 2.28 -15.78 0.38
N MET A 94 1.98 -14.93 1.37
CA MET A 94 1.14 -13.76 1.15
C MET A 94 1.82 -12.69 0.27
N ASP A 95 3.12 -12.45 0.44
CA ASP A 95 3.86 -11.54 -0.46
C ASP A 95 3.77 -12.02 -1.92
N TRP A 96 3.85 -13.33 -2.13
CA TRP A 96 3.63 -13.94 -3.44
C TRP A 96 2.18 -13.75 -3.93
N LEU A 97 1.17 -13.92 -3.07
CA LEU A 97 -0.24 -13.68 -3.41
C LEU A 97 -0.51 -12.22 -3.80
N VAL A 98 0.11 -11.25 -3.12
CA VAL A 98 0.02 -9.82 -3.47
C VAL A 98 0.54 -9.59 -4.89
N VAL A 99 1.73 -10.12 -5.20
CA VAL A 99 2.32 -10.00 -6.55
C VAL A 99 1.46 -10.71 -7.61
N PHE A 100 0.88 -11.86 -7.26
CA PHE A 100 0.00 -12.61 -8.14
C PHE A 100 -1.32 -11.86 -8.42
N ALA A 101 -1.97 -11.33 -7.38
CA ALA A 101 -3.25 -10.61 -7.48
C ALA A 101 -3.13 -9.33 -8.33
N GLY A 102 -2.01 -8.61 -8.25
CA GLY A 102 -1.74 -7.43 -9.08
C GLY A 102 -1.25 -7.73 -10.50
N SER A 103 -1.04 -9.01 -10.86
CA SER A 103 -0.46 -9.40 -12.15
C SER A 103 -1.38 -9.11 -13.34
N GLN A 104 -0.77 -8.95 -14.52
CA GLN A 104 -1.53 -8.82 -15.79
C GLN A 104 -2.41 -10.04 -16.06
N PHE A 105 -1.93 -11.24 -15.70
CA PHE A 105 -2.69 -12.48 -15.88
C PHE A 105 -4.02 -12.43 -15.11
N ILE A 106 -3.98 -12.09 -13.82
CA ILE A 106 -5.19 -11.98 -13.00
C ILE A 106 -6.09 -10.85 -13.51
N PHE A 107 -5.51 -9.72 -13.90
CA PHE A 107 -6.28 -8.62 -14.50
C PHE A 107 -7.14 -9.08 -15.68
N PHE A 108 -6.56 -9.77 -16.68
CA PHE A 108 -7.31 -10.27 -17.83
C PHE A 108 -8.27 -11.41 -17.47
N LEU A 109 -7.88 -12.30 -16.55
CA LEU A 109 -8.72 -13.38 -16.07
C LEU A 109 -10.04 -12.83 -15.48
N MET A 110 -9.97 -11.80 -14.65
CA MET A 110 -11.15 -11.20 -14.03
C MET A 110 -12.10 -10.57 -15.06
N TRP A 111 -11.56 -9.96 -16.12
CA TRP A 111 -12.38 -9.45 -17.23
C TRP A 111 -13.05 -10.57 -18.03
N ILE A 112 -12.35 -11.68 -18.26
CA ILE A 112 -12.93 -12.86 -18.93
C ILE A 112 -14.07 -13.42 -18.08
N LEU A 113 -13.87 -13.58 -16.76
CA LEU A 113 -14.91 -14.06 -15.85
C LEU A 113 -16.13 -13.14 -15.85
N LEU A 114 -15.92 -11.82 -15.78
CA LEU A 114 -17.01 -10.84 -15.87
C LEU A 114 -17.74 -10.91 -17.21
N ALA A 115 -17.02 -11.04 -18.33
CA ALA A 115 -17.61 -11.15 -19.65
C ALA A 115 -18.44 -12.43 -19.82
N VAL A 116 -17.90 -13.57 -19.36
CA VAL A 116 -18.63 -14.85 -19.33
C VAL A 116 -19.89 -14.72 -18.49
N TRP A 117 -19.79 -14.08 -17.32
CA TRP A 117 -20.93 -13.84 -16.45
C TRP A 117 -22.00 -12.95 -17.14
N CYS A 118 -21.60 -11.88 -17.82
CA CYS A 118 -22.53 -11.04 -18.57
C CYS A 118 -23.23 -11.81 -19.70
N ILE A 119 -22.48 -12.59 -20.50
CA ILE A 119 -23.03 -13.34 -21.64
C ILE A 119 -24.05 -14.38 -21.16
N ILE A 120 -23.72 -15.17 -20.15
CA ILE A 120 -24.62 -16.19 -19.60
C ILE A 120 -25.86 -15.51 -18.99
N GLY A 121 -25.68 -14.40 -18.26
CA GLY A 121 -26.80 -13.63 -17.71
C GLY A 121 -27.79 -13.14 -18.78
N ILE A 122 -27.28 -12.65 -19.92
CA ILE A 122 -28.11 -12.23 -21.05
C ILE A 122 -28.87 -13.42 -21.67
N VAL A 123 -28.21 -14.57 -21.83
CA VAL A 123 -28.82 -15.77 -22.44
C VAL A 123 -29.94 -16.35 -21.57
N TYR A 124 -29.75 -16.39 -20.25
CA TYR A 124 -30.69 -17.02 -19.32
C TYR A 124 -31.68 -16.03 -18.66
N GLY A 125 -31.65 -14.75 -19.01
CA GLY A 125 -32.56 -13.74 -18.45
C GLY A 125 -32.26 -13.38 -16.99
N ALA A 126 -31.01 -13.57 -16.54
CA ALA A 126 -30.49 -13.17 -15.23
C ALA A 126 -31.40 -13.51 -14.02
N PRO A 127 -31.66 -14.81 -13.73
CA PRO A 127 -32.48 -15.21 -12.58
C PRO A 127 -31.87 -14.73 -11.25
N SER A 128 -32.67 -14.70 -10.18
CA SER A 128 -32.22 -14.23 -8.85
C SER A 128 -30.94 -14.93 -8.38
N VAL A 129 -30.84 -16.24 -8.56
CA VAL A 129 -29.65 -17.04 -8.22
C VAL A 129 -28.41 -16.55 -8.99
N TRP A 130 -28.56 -16.12 -10.24
CA TRP A 130 -27.44 -15.60 -11.05
C TRP A 130 -26.88 -14.29 -10.48
N GLN A 131 -27.76 -13.45 -9.95
CA GLN A 131 -27.43 -12.18 -9.31
C GLN A 131 -26.75 -12.40 -7.94
N VAL A 132 -27.26 -13.35 -7.15
CA VAL A 132 -26.68 -13.75 -5.86
C VAL A 132 -25.27 -14.31 -6.05
N VAL A 133 -25.04 -15.17 -7.04
CA VAL A 133 -23.71 -15.73 -7.32
C VAL A 133 -22.69 -14.62 -7.61
N MET A 134 -23.06 -13.58 -8.37
CA MET A 134 -22.17 -12.46 -8.65
C MET A 134 -21.82 -11.67 -7.40
N GLN A 135 -22.84 -11.36 -6.61
CA GLN A 135 -22.71 -10.64 -5.35
C GLN A 135 -21.79 -11.40 -4.38
N ASP A 136 -22.06 -12.68 -4.15
CA ASP A 136 -21.30 -13.48 -3.18
C ASP A 136 -19.86 -13.67 -3.65
N SER A 137 -19.65 -14.00 -4.94
CA SER A 137 -18.32 -14.15 -5.52
C SER A 137 -17.50 -12.86 -5.37
N GLN A 138 -18.10 -11.72 -5.66
CA GLN A 138 -17.40 -10.44 -5.50
C GLN A 138 -17.15 -10.10 -4.04
N SER A 139 -18.08 -10.34 -3.13
CA SER A 139 -17.89 -10.03 -1.72
C SER A 139 -16.73 -10.84 -1.11
N ILE A 140 -16.60 -12.12 -1.51
CA ILE A 140 -15.45 -12.98 -1.16
C ILE A 140 -14.17 -12.42 -1.78
N GLN A 141 -14.22 -12.01 -3.04
CA GLN A 141 -13.08 -11.38 -3.72
C GLN A 141 -12.64 -10.12 -2.97
N CYS A 142 -13.56 -9.23 -2.59
CA CYS A 142 -13.25 -8.00 -1.86
C CYS A 142 -12.59 -8.30 -0.52
N TYR A 143 -13.13 -9.24 0.26
CA TYR A 143 -12.50 -9.67 1.51
C TYR A 143 -11.03 -10.11 1.32
N ILE A 144 -10.76 -10.92 0.27
CA ILE A 144 -9.39 -11.35 -0.06
C ILE A 144 -8.55 -10.16 -0.53
N TRP A 145 -9.10 -9.30 -1.38
CA TRP A 145 -8.39 -8.14 -1.93
C TRP A 145 -8.04 -7.12 -0.86
N ASP A 146 -8.93 -6.85 0.09
CA ASP A 146 -8.73 -5.95 1.22
C ASP A 146 -7.62 -6.47 2.14
N THR A 147 -7.62 -7.77 2.40
CA THR A 147 -6.53 -8.48 3.10
C THR A 147 -5.18 -8.27 2.40
N LEU A 148 -5.12 -8.52 1.09
CA LEU A 148 -3.90 -8.35 0.30
C LEU A 148 -3.49 -6.88 0.18
N LEU A 149 -4.46 -5.97 0.09
CA LEU A 149 -4.28 -4.54 -0.04
C LEU A 149 -3.67 -3.94 1.23
N MET A 150 -4.20 -4.32 2.39
CA MET A 150 -3.67 -3.92 3.70
C MET A 150 -2.22 -4.40 3.83
N ARG A 151 -1.96 -5.67 3.50
CA ARG A 151 -0.60 -6.22 3.51
C ARG A 151 0.34 -5.43 2.60
N GLN A 152 -0.06 -5.17 1.36
CA GLN A 152 0.75 -4.42 0.40
C GLN A 152 1.11 -3.03 0.93
N GLN A 153 0.18 -2.31 1.56
CA GLN A 153 0.45 -0.99 2.16
C GLN A 153 1.48 -1.09 3.30
N LEU A 154 1.27 -2.04 4.21
CA LEU A 154 2.14 -2.21 5.38
C LEU A 154 3.56 -2.62 4.99
N VAL A 155 3.69 -3.53 4.03
CA VAL A 155 4.99 -3.98 3.52
C VAL A 155 5.69 -2.88 2.73
N SER A 156 5.00 -2.27 1.76
CA SER A 156 5.57 -1.21 0.92
C SER A 156 6.11 -0.07 1.77
N THR A 157 5.34 0.41 2.74
CA THR A 157 5.81 1.49 3.62
C THR A 157 6.96 1.06 4.53
N HIS A 158 6.93 -0.16 5.08
CA HIS A 158 8.07 -0.65 5.85
C HIS A 158 9.36 -0.71 5.01
N GLU A 159 9.27 -1.13 3.76
CA GLU A 159 10.40 -1.12 2.83
C GLU A 159 10.88 0.32 2.56
N GLN A 160 9.98 1.28 2.31
CA GLN A 160 10.36 2.68 2.09
C GLN A 160 11.02 3.32 3.31
N LEU A 161 10.50 3.10 4.52
CA LEU A 161 11.14 3.58 5.74
C LEU A 161 12.53 2.97 5.92
N SER A 162 12.69 1.70 5.55
CA SER A 162 13.98 1.02 5.66
C SER A 162 15.01 1.54 4.67
N VAL A 163 14.59 1.82 3.43
CA VAL A 163 15.42 2.49 2.43
C VAL A 163 15.83 3.88 2.91
N CYS A 164 14.89 4.67 3.43
CA CYS A 164 15.20 5.98 3.98
C CYS A 164 16.18 5.88 5.16
N GLY A 165 16.03 4.89 6.03
CA GLY A 165 16.98 4.61 7.12
C GLY A 165 18.40 4.35 6.62
N ASP A 166 18.57 3.51 5.59
CA ASP A 166 19.86 3.26 4.94
C ASP A 166 20.45 4.54 4.33
N VAL A 167 19.62 5.27 3.57
CA VAL A 167 20.03 6.53 2.92
C VAL A 167 20.51 7.55 3.95
N ARG A 168 19.78 7.74 5.05
CA ARG A 168 20.16 8.69 6.12
C ARG A 168 21.45 8.27 6.84
N SER A 169 21.65 6.97 7.05
CA SER A 169 22.89 6.44 7.63
C SER A 169 24.09 6.82 6.77
N ARG A 170 23.98 6.70 5.44
CA ARG A 170 25.03 7.11 4.49
C ARG A 170 25.21 8.62 4.41
N ILE A 171 24.12 9.40 4.38
CA ILE A 171 24.19 10.87 4.40
C ILE A 171 24.97 11.34 5.62
N ALA A 172 24.71 10.78 6.80
CA ALA A 172 25.41 11.14 8.03
C ALA A 172 26.92 10.83 7.95
N THR A 173 27.31 9.71 7.33
CA THR A 173 28.72 9.43 7.00
C THR A 173 29.30 10.48 6.06
N TRP A 174 28.62 10.81 4.96
CA TRP A 174 29.10 11.82 4.03
C TRP A 174 29.26 13.19 4.70
N LYS A 175 28.28 13.64 5.49
CA LYS A 175 28.38 14.87 6.28
C LYS A 175 29.63 14.88 7.15
N ARG A 176 29.89 13.79 7.89
CA ARG A 176 31.11 13.64 8.71
C ARG A 176 32.38 13.80 7.89
N LEU A 177 32.46 13.13 6.72
CA LEU A 177 33.62 13.21 5.84
C LEU A 177 33.86 14.63 5.29
N PHE A 178 32.80 15.30 4.83
CA PHE A 178 32.88 16.68 4.33
C PHE A 178 33.18 17.70 5.43
N SER A 179 32.66 17.51 6.65
CA SER A 179 32.96 18.38 7.80
C SER A 179 34.42 18.26 8.24
N ASN A 180 34.99 17.06 8.24
CA ASN A 180 36.40 16.85 8.58
C ASN A 180 37.33 17.59 7.60
N ARG A 181 36.96 17.68 6.32
CA ARG A 181 37.69 18.48 5.32
C ARG A 181 37.70 19.97 5.65
N GLN A 182 36.56 20.56 6.01
CA GLN A 182 36.50 21.99 6.35
C GLN A 182 37.40 22.36 7.54
N LEU A 183 37.57 21.43 8.48
CA LEU A 183 38.47 21.60 9.62
C LEU A 183 39.96 21.53 9.21
N LEU A 184 40.32 20.68 8.24
CA LEU A 184 41.68 20.58 7.70
C LEU A 184 42.08 21.77 6.80
N ASP A 185 41.14 22.35 6.05
CA ASP A 185 41.37 23.52 5.17
C ASP A 185 41.43 24.87 5.92
N SER A 186 41.23 24.89 7.25
CA SER A 186 41.03 26.11 8.05
C SER A 186 42.24 27.06 8.28
N PRO A 187 43.51 26.79 7.89
CA PRO A 187 44.52 27.83 7.90
C PRO A 187 44.73 28.53 6.54
N GLN A 188 44.11 28.09 5.43
CA GLN A 188 44.58 28.51 4.10
C GLN A 188 43.50 28.82 3.03
N LYS A 189 42.30 29.27 3.42
CA LYS A 189 41.34 29.83 2.46
C LYS A 189 41.09 31.32 2.68
N LYS A 190 41.97 32.14 2.10
CA LYS A 190 41.69 33.58 1.89
C LYS A 190 41.60 34.01 0.43
N ASN A 191 41.71 33.11 -0.55
CA ASN A 191 41.66 33.50 -1.98
C ASN A 191 40.95 32.49 -2.90
N LEU A 192 39.71 32.11 -2.60
CA LEU A 192 38.79 31.60 -3.64
C LEU A 192 37.39 32.17 -3.36
N LYS A 193 37.21 33.43 -3.74
CA LYS A 193 35.91 33.94 -4.20
C LYS A 193 35.91 33.77 -5.72
N ASP A 194 34.75 33.46 -6.27
CA ASP A 194 34.45 33.23 -7.70
C ASP A 194 34.79 31.85 -8.25
N ASP A 195 34.00 30.85 -7.81
CA ASP A 195 33.40 29.90 -8.76
C ASP A 195 32.13 29.33 -8.11
N CYS A 196 31.00 30.02 -8.31
CA CYS A 196 29.69 29.43 -8.07
C CYS A 196 29.50 28.33 -9.12
N VAL A 197 29.89 27.09 -8.80
CA VAL A 197 29.85 25.96 -9.73
C VAL A 197 28.39 25.60 -10.03
N SER A 198 27.83 26.22 -11.07
CA SER A 198 26.63 25.74 -11.75
C SER A 198 26.99 24.44 -12.44
N VAL A 199 26.59 23.30 -11.87
CA VAL A 199 26.67 22.01 -12.54
C VAL A 199 25.73 22.07 -13.76
N HIS A 200 26.29 22.23 -14.96
CA HIS A 200 25.53 22.08 -16.21
C HIS A 200 25.10 20.62 -16.34
N PHE A 201 23.84 20.37 -16.00
CA PHE A 201 23.16 19.07 -15.98
C PHE A 201 22.96 18.46 -17.38
N GLU A 202 23.31 19.17 -18.45
CA GLU A 202 23.03 18.76 -19.84
C GLU A 202 23.90 17.59 -20.34
N ASN A 203 24.99 17.24 -19.64
CA ASN A 203 25.96 16.24 -20.15
C ASN A 203 25.95 14.86 -19.45
N MET A 204 24.98 14.59 -18.56
CA MET A 204 24.76 13.25 -17.98
C MET A 204 23.35 12.76 -18.32
N GLN A 205 23.02 12.70 -19.61
CA GLN A 205 21.64 12.48 -20.07
C GLN A 205 21.50 11.14 -20.82
N GLY A 206 20.93 10.14 -20.13
CA GLY A 206 20.32 8.96 -20.74
C GLY A 206 18.80 9.14 -20.83
N ASP A 207 18.27 9.09 -22.06
CA ASP A 207 16.86 9.15 -22.46
C ASP A 207 15.99 10.28 -21.88
N SER A 208 15.91 11.37 -22.65
CA SER A 208 15.12 12.59 -22.44
C SER A 208 13.60 12.40 -22.22
N VAL A 209 13.06 11.22 -22.55
CA VAL A 209 11.65 10.88 -22.32
C VAL A 209 11.38 10.48 -20.86
N THR A 210 12.37 9.88 -20.19
CA THR A 210 12.24 9.38 -18.81
C THR A 210 12.30 10.52 -17.80
N GLU A 211 13.14 11.53 -18.03
CA GLU A 211 13.30 12.69 -17.14
C GLU A 211 12.07 13.61 -17.13
N LYS A 212 11.48 13.92 -18.28
CA LYS A 212 10.28 14.76 -18.35
C LYS A 212 9.08 14.05 -17.71
N SER A 213 9.00 12.72 -17.85
CA SER A 213 7.98 11.91 -17.17
C SER A 213 8.22 11.80 -15.66
N ALA A 214 9.48 11.73 -15.22
CA ALA A 214 9.86 11.67 -13.81
C ALA A 214 9.70 13.02 -13.07
N ALA A 215 9.92 14.14 -13.75
CA ALA A 215 9.65 15.49 -13.25
C ALA A 215 8.14 15.79 -13.16
N ASP A 216 7.34 15.27 -14.11
CA ASP A 216 5.88 15.38 -14.09
C ASP A 216 5.21 14.35 -13.15
N GLY A 217 5.96 13.41 -12.57
CA GLY A 217 5.43 12.33 -11.74
C GLY A 217 4.52 11.35 -12.51
N LYS A 218 4.73 11.16 -13.82
CA LYS A 218 3.98 10.23 -14.68
C LYS A 218 4.70 8.88 -14.79
N LEU A 219 3.92 7.79 -14.78
CA LEU A 219 4.43 6.46 -15.09
C LEU A 219 4.94 6.41 -16.54
N PRO A 220 6.15 5.88 -16.80
CA PRO A 220 6.59 5.66 -18.18
C PRO A 220 5.62 4.68 -18.83
N SER A 221 5.03 5.09 -19.95
CA SER A 221 4.12 4.24 -20.69
C SER A 221 4.89 3.44 -21.74
N GLU A 222 5.42 2.29 -21.32
CA GLU A 222 6.19 1.37 -22.19
C GLU A 222 5.27 0.60 -23.15
N THR A 223 4.07 0.21 -22.71
CA THR A 223 3.11 -0.62 -23.48
C THR A 223 1.76 0.07 -23.70
N TRP A 224 0.99 -0.36 -24.72
CA TRP A 224 -0.42 0.06 -24.89
C TRP A 224 -1.28 -0.26 -23.65
N TYR A 225 -1.02 -1.41 -23.03
CA TYR A 225 -1.62 -1.84 -21.78
C TYR A 225 -1.37 -0.83 -20.65
N ASP A 226 -0.14 -0.31 -20.58
CA ASP A 226 0.26 0.66 -19.58
C ASP A 226 -0.48 1.98 -19.76
N LYS A 227 -0.66 2.41 -21.02
CA LYS A 227 -1.44 3.61 -21.37
C LYS A 227 -2.90 3.44 -20.98
N PHE A 228 -3.50 2.30 -21.31
CA PHE A 228 -4.89 1.99 -21.00
C PHE A 228 -5.16 1.99 -19.48
N CYS A 229 -4.31 1.32 -18.71
CA CYS A 229 -4.46 1.27 -17.26
C CYS A 229 -4.23 2.64 -16.60
N SER A 230 -3.25 3.41 -17.07
CA SER A 230 -3.02 4.78 -16.57
C SER A 230 -4.18 5.71 -16.90
N PHE A 231 -4.73 5.64 -18.11
CA PHE A 231 -5.91 6.41 -18.50
C PHE A 231 -7.13 6.03 -17.64
N THR A 232 -7.38 4.74 -17.47
CA THR A 232 -8.50 4.25 -16.68
C THR A 232 -8.35 4.63 -15.21
N SER A 233 -7.13 4.58 -14.67
CA SER A 233 -6.84 5.05 -13.32
C SER A 233 -7.23 6.53 -13.10
N VAL A 234 -6.91 7.40 -14.06
CA VAL A 234 -7.26 8.83 -13.99
C VAL A 234 -8.78 9.02 -13.99
N ILE A 235 -9.51 8.23 -14.78
CA ILE A 235 -10.98 8.28 -14.83
C ILE A 235 -11.59 7.79 -13.52
N LEU A 236 -11.22 6.59 -13.06
CA LEU A 236 -11.78 5.95 -11.87
C LEU A 236 -11.42 6.73 -10.59
N GLY A 237 -10.23 7.31 -10.52
CA GLY A 237 -9.78 8.17 -9.42
C GLY A 237 -10.19 9.63 -9.53
N SER A 238 -11.19 9.97 -10.35
CA SER A 238 -11.64 11.35 -10.54
C SER A 238 -12.82 11.71 -9.64
N LEU A 239 -12.96 13.01 -9.33
CA LEU A 239 -14.13 13.53 -8.62
C LEU A 239 -15.44 13.28 -9.40
N TYR A 240 -15.37 13.26 -10.73
CA TYR A 240 -16.53 12.97 -11.58
C TYR A 240 -17.04 11.54 -11.37
N ALA A 241 -16.15 10.56 -11.18
CA ALA A 241 -16.55 9.19 -10.86
C ALA A 241 -17.34 9.12 -9.56
N ILE A 242 -16.92 9.85 -8.51
CA ILE A 242 -17.64 9.96 -7.24
C ILE A 242 -19.04 10.58 -7.44
N ILE A 243 -19.13 11.65 -8.23
CA ILE A 243 -20.41 12.33 -8.50
C ILE A 243 -21.36 11.41 -9.26
N ILE A 244 -20.87 10.74 -10.31
CA ILE A 244 -21.67 9.81 -11.12
C ILE A 244 -22.16 8.63 -10.26
N PHE A 245 -21.29 8.09 -9.40
CA PHE A 245 -21.65 7.03 -8.47
C PHE A 245 -22.83 7.44 -7.57
N TRP A 246 -22.72 8.58 -6.88
CA TRP A 246 -23.79 9.06 -5.99
C TRP A 246 -25.06 9.45 -6.72
N ILE A 247 -24.97 10.04 -7.91
CA ILE A 247 -26.15 10.27 -8.78
C ILE A 247 -26.85 8.94 -9.06
N GLY A 248 -26.09 7.90 -9.43
CA GLY A 248 -26.62 6.56 -9.64
C GLY A 248 -27.34 6.00 -8.41
N ILE A 249 -26.73 6.11 -7.23
CA ILE A 249 -27.35 5.68 -5.96
C ILE A 249 -28.64 6.46 -5.68
N PHE A 250 -28.65 7.79 -5.83
CA PHE A 250 -29.86 8.59 -5.59
C PHE A 250 -30.98 8.29 -6.58
N VAL A 251 -30.65 8.07 -7.86
CA VAL A 251 -31.61 7.64 -8.87
C VAL A 251 -32.21 6.28 -8.48
N TRP A 252 -31.37 5.32 -8.06
CA TRP A 252 -31.84 4.01 -7.60
C TRP A 252 -32.73 4.09 -6.35
N ILE A 253 -32.39 4.94 -5.38
CA ILE A 253 -33.26 5.19 -4.22
C ILE A 253 -34.64 5.70 -4.69
N GLY A 254 -34.65 6.62 -5.67
CA GLY A 254 -35.87 7.13 -6.27
C GLY A 254 -36.70 6.07 -6.99
N THR A 255 -36.06 5.12 -7.70
CA THR A 255 -36.78 4.03 -8.39
C THR A 255 -37.39 3.02 -7.42
N GLY A 256 -36.94 2.95 -6.16
CA GLY A 256 -37.55 2.10 -5.13
C GLY A 256 -38.99 2.47 -4.77
N ALA A 257 -39.40 3.71 -5.03
CA ALA A 257 -40.78 4.17 -4.86
C ALA A 257 -41.73 3.70 -5.99
N LEU A 258 -41.18 3.20 -7.10
CA LEU A 258 -41.96 2.63 -8.19
C LEU A 258 -42.50 1.24 -7.79
N TRP A 259 -43.64 0.87 -8.38
CA TRP A 259 -44.21 -0.47 -8.21
C TRP A 259 -43.50 -1.43 -9.14
N ILE A 260 -42.61 -2.25 -8.59
CA ILE A 260 -41.79 -3.23 -9.34
C ILE A 260 -42.25 -4.63 -8.96
N ASP A 261 -42.07 -5.59 -9.85
CA ASP A 261 -42.33 -7.01 -9.60
C ASP A 261 -41.66 -7.48 -8.30
N ALA A 262 -42.49 -8.03 -7.41
CA ALA A 262 -42.06 -8.54 -6.11
C ALA A 262 -41.26 -9.84 -6.21
N GLY A 263 -41.25 -10.52 -7.38
CA GLY A 263 -40.56 -11.79 -7.58
C GLY A 263 -41.22 -12.97 -6.86
N ASN A 264 -42.46 -12.77 -6.43
CA ASN A 264 -43.23 -13.79 -5.74
C ASN A 264 -43.77 -14.84 -6.72
N SER A 265 -43.98 -16.07 -6.25
CA SER A 265 -44.65 -17.10 -7.04
C SER A 265 -46.18 -17.03 -6.85
N PRO A 266 -46.99 -17.31 -7.89
CA PRO A 266 -48.43 -17.37 -7.77
C PRO A 266 -48.89 -18.53 -6.86
N PRO A 267 -50.08 -18.45 -6.22
CA PRO A 267 -51.13 -17.45 -6.42
C PRO A 267 -50.88 -16.13 -5.67
N TYR A 268 -51.10 -15.01 -6.35
CA TYR A 268 -50.98 -13.67 -5.80
C TYR A 268 -52.23 -13.28 -5.01
N THR A 269 -52.05 -12.65 -3.84
CA THR A 269 -53.17 -12.16 -3.03
C THR A 269 -53.72 -10.81 -3.50
N GLY A 270 -53.02 -10.14 -4.41
CA GLY A 270 -53.41 -8.86 -4.98
C GLY A 270 -52.32 -8.28 -5.88
N GLU A 271 -52.64 -7.23 -6.63
CA GLU A 271 -51.68 -6.58 -7.52
C GLU A 271 -50.66 -5.72 -6.76
N LYS A 272 -51.09 -5.05 -5.67
CA LYS A 272 -50.27 -4.12 -4.86
C LYS A 272 -50.41 -4.30 -3.35
N THR A 273 -51.37 -5.11 -2.91
CA THR A 273 -51.73 -5.29 -1.49
C THR A 273 -51.96 -6.77 -1.19
N GLY A 274 -51.88 -7.14 0.09
CA GLY A 274 -52.02 -8.52 0.58
C GLY A 274 -50.70 -9.11 1.08
N SER A 275 -50.73 -10.37 1.53
CA SER A 275 -49.55 -11.08 2.06
C SER A 275 -48.59 -11.57 0.97
N ASN A 276 -49.05 -11.70 -0.28
CA ASN A 276 -48.27 -12.10 -1.44
C ASN A 276 -48.63 -11.24 -2.68
N PRO A 277 -48.28 -9.93 -2.69
CA PRO A 277 -48.61 -9.05 -3.80
C PRO A 277 -47.72 -9.32 -5.02
N HIS A 278 -48.24 -9.06 -6.22
CA HIS A 278 -47.48 -9.15 -7.47
C HIS A 278 -46.45 -8.00 -7.60
N LEU A 279 -46.81 -6.79 -7.18
CA LEU A 279 -45.95 -5.61 -7.21
C LEU A 279 -45.69 -5.11 -5.78
N THR A 280 -44.45 -4.70 -5.52
CA THR A 280 -44.05 -4.13 -4.23
C THR A 280 -43.17 -2.89 -4.41
N ARG A 281 -43.14 -2.05 -3.37
CA ARG A 281 -42.21 -0.91 -3.25
C ARG A 281 -41.08 -1.30 -2.32
N PHE A 282 -39.86 -0.86 -2.62
CA PHE A 282 -38.67 -1.20 -1.83
C PHE A 282 -38.52 -2.72 -1.58
N GLY A 283 -38.83 -3.54 -2.59
CA GLY A 283 -38.80 -5.01 -2.49
C GLY A 283 -37.41 -5.64 -2.59
N ASN A 284 -37.35 -6.95 -2.38
CA ASN A 284 -36.10 -7.72 -2.43
C ASN A 284 -35.40 -7.62 -3.79
N ASN A 285 -36.14 -7.71 -4.90
CA ASN A 285 -35.58 -7.57 -6.25
C ASN A 285 -34.93 -6.20 -6.47
N TRP A 286 -35.55 -5.13 -5.97
CA TRP A 286 -35.00 -3.78 -6.07
C TRP A 286 -33.67 -3.64 -5.31
N GLN A 287 -33.53 -4.30 -4.16
CA GLN A 287 -32.27 -4.36 -3.41
C GLN A 287 -31.24 -5.26 -4.12
N LEU A 288 -31.67 -6.41 -4.65
CA LEU A 288 -30.78 -7.35 -5.35
C LEU A 288 -30.14 -6.70 -6.59
N TYR A 289 -30.90 -5.92 -7.36
CA TYR A 289 -30.37 -5.22 -8.55
C TYR A 289 -29.24 -4.25 -8.21
N ILE A 290 -29.39 -3.44 -7.16
CA ILE A 290 -28.30 -2.53 -6.77
C ILE A 290 -27.14 -3.30 -6.17
N ASN A 291 -27.42 -4.41 -5.48
CA ASN A 291 -26.39 -5.19 -4.85
C ASN A 291 -25.47 -5.80 -5.92
N SER A 292 -26.04 -6.44 -6.93
CA SER A 292 -25.28 -6.93 -8.09
C SER A 292 -24.59 -5.81 -8.87
N ALA A 293 -25.23 -4.65 -9.07
CA ALA A 293 -24.59 -3.52 -9.75
C ALA A 293 -23.38 -2.97 -8.97
N THR A 294 -23.52 -2.85 -7.65
CA THR A 294 -22.46 -2.39 -6.75
C THR A 294 -21.34 -3.42 -6.67
N ALA A 295 -21.67 -4.72 -6.71
CA ALA A 295 -20.69 -5.79 -6.81
C ALA A 295 -19.85 -5.64 -8.08
N VAL A 296 -20.46 -5.41 -9.25
CA VAL A 296 -19.70 -5.17 -10.48
C VAL A 296 -18.76 -3.96 -10.34
N VAL A 297 -19.24 -2.87 -9.71
CA VAL A 297 -18.40 -1.69 -9.41
C VAL A 297 -17.20 -2.08 -8.54
N LEU A 298 -17.42 -2.77 -7.41
CA LEU A 298 -16.37 -3.22 -6.51
C LEU A 298 -15.36 -4.13 -7.21
N LEU A 299 -15.82 -5.07 -8.05
CA LEU A 299 -14.95 -5.94 -8.84
C LEU A 299 -14.05 -5.11 -9.76
N VAL A 300 -14.62 -4.20 -10.54
CA VAL A 300 -13.85 -3.38 -11.48
C VAL A 300 -12.83 -2.51 -10.75
N TYR A 301 -13.25 -1.82 -9.69
CA TYR A 301 -12.37 -0.93 -8.93
C TYR A 301 -11.25 -1.69 -8.22
N SER A 302 -11.56 -2.81 -7.57
CA SER A 302 -10.57 -3.62 -6.85
C SER A 302 -9.52 -4.24 -7.78
N VAL A 303 -9.93 -4.72 -8.96
CA VAL A 303 -9.03 -5.26 -9.99
C VAL A 303 -8.10 -4.18 -10.53
N PHE A 304 -8.62 -2.99 -10.84
CA PHE A 304 -7.79 -1.87 -11.27
C PHE A 304 -6.83 -1.42 -10.18
N LEU A 305 -7.31 -1.27 -8.93
CA LEU A 305 -6.50 -0.80 -7.82
C LEU A 305 -5.29 -1.70 -7.57
N GLN A 306 -5.48 -3.02 -7.50
CA GLN A 306 -4.35 -3.95 -7.32
C GLN A 306 -3.37 -3.90 -8.49
N ASN A 307 -3.88 -3.81 -9.72
CA ASN A 307 -3.01 -3.77 -10.89
C ASN A 307 -2.18 -2.48 -10.97
N ILE A 308 -2.81 -1.33 -10.71
CA ILE A 308 -2.14 -0.03 -10.71
C ILE A 308 -1.04 -0.02 -9.65
N ARG A 309 -1.33 -0.51 -8.45
CA ARG A 309 -0.34 -0.58 -7.38
C ARG A 309 0.83 -1.50 -7.70
N ALA A 310 0.56 -2.72 -8.16
CA ALA A 310 1.64 -3.65 -8.49
C ALA A 310 2.57 -3.09 -9.59
N ARG A 311 2.01 -2.34 -10.55
CA ARG A 311 2.81 -1.62 -11.57
C ARG A 311 3.61 -0.48 -10.96
N HIS A 312 3.01 0.28 -10.05
CA HIS A 312 3.69 1.37 -9.36
C HIS A 312 4.84 0.87 -8.48
N ASP A 313 4.61 -0.16 -7.66
CA ASP A 313 5.63 -0.77 -6.80
C ASP A 313 6.81 -1.28 -7.64
N LYS A 314 6.54 -1.95 -8.78
CA LYS A 314 7.59 -2.40 -9.71
C LYS A 314 8.41 -1.25 -10.29
N TYR A 315 7.75 -0.13 -10.62
CA TYR A 315 8.43 1.06 -11.12
C TYR A 315 9.32 1.69 -10.04
N ILE A 316 8.77 1.88 -8.83
CA ILE A 316 9.49 2.47 -7.69
C ILE A 316 10.69 1.61 -7.28
N GLY A 317 10.55 0.28 -7.26
CA GLY A 317 11.63 -0.64 -6.94
C GLY A 317 12.87 -0.43 -7.82
N LYS A 318 12.69 -0.20 -9.14
CA LYS A 318 13.80 0.09 -10.06
C LYS A 318 14.56 1.37 -9.67
N PHE A 319 13.83 2.44 -9.33
CA PHE A 319 14.47 3.70 -8.92
C PHE A 319 15.21 3.56 -7.60
N ILE A 320 14.61 2.89 -6.62
CA ILE A 320 15.27 2.65 -5.33
C ILE A 320 16.54 1.83 -5.51
N GLN A 321 16.52 0.80 -6.36
CA GLN A 321 17.73 0.03 -6.69
C GLN A 321 18.82 0.93 -7.27
N GLY A 322 18.46 1.85 -8.19
CA GLY A 322 19.39 2.84 -8.73
C GLY A 322 19.96 3.78 -7.66
N ILE A 323 19.12 4.28 -6.76
CA ILE A 323 19.53 5.14 -5.64
C ILE A 323 20.51 4.43 -4.72
N LEU A 324 20.21 3.20 -4.30
CA LEU A 324 21.06 2.45 -3.38
C LEU A 324 22.40 2.04 -4.01
N THR A 325 22.40 1.71 -5.31
CA THR A 325 23.63 1.46 -6.06
C THR A 325 24.49 2.72 -6.11
N MET A 326 23.89 3.87 -6.46
CA MET A 326 24.60 5.15 -6.52
C MET A 326 25.08 5.62 -5.14
N ASN A 327 24.32 5.37 -4.08
CA ASN A 327 24.77 5.63 -2.71
C ASN A 327 26.04 4.84 -2.36
N THR A 328 26.11 3.58 -2.80
CA THR A 328 27.28 2.72 -2.58
C THR A 328 28.50 3.29 -3.31
N GLU A 329 28.33 3.73 -4.56
CA GLU A 329 29.39 4.36 -5.36
C GLU A 329 29.87 5.68 -4.75
N ILE A 330 28.94 6.55 -4.34
CA ILE A 330 29.23 7.82 -3.65
C ILE A 330 30.03 7.55 -2.36
N GLU A 331 29.65 6.54 -1.57
CA GLU A 331 30.38 6.20 -0.36
C GLU A 331 31.80 5.70 -0.65
N ILE A 332 31.99 4.82 -1.64
CA ILE A 332 33.31 4.33 -2.03
C ILE A 332 34.21 5.51 -2.45
N GLU A 333 33.71 6.39 -3.32
CA GLU A 333 34.47 7.54 -3.80
C GLU A 333 34.76 8.55 -2.69
N ALA A 334 33.79 8.83 -1.82
CA ALA A 334 34.00 9.71 -0.67
C ALA A 334 35.05 9.13 0.30
N ARG A 335 34.91 7.87 0.71
CA ARG A 335 35.86 7.21 1.61
C ARG A 335 37.27 7.15 1.03
N LYS A 336 37.39 6.88 -0.27
CA LYS A 336 38.67 6.89 -0.99
C LYS A 336 39.34 8.27 -0.98
N LYS A 337 38.57 9.34 -1.21
CA LYS A 337 39.09 10.72 -1.23
C LYS A 337 39.46 11.26 0.14
N PHE A 338 38.73 10.84 1.18
CA PHE A 338 38.94 11.31 2.55
C PHE A 338 39.74 10.32 3.41
N GLU A 339 40.25 9.24 2.82
CA GLU A 339 41.05 8.19 3.47
C GLU A 339 40.39 7.56 4.72
N ASP A 340 39.05 7.48 4.75
CA ASP A 340 38.27 6.87 5.85
C ASP A 340 37.72 5.50 5.45
N PHE A 341 38.57 4.46 5.60
CA PHE A 341 38.24 3.09 5.20
C PHE A 341 37.70 2.21 6.33
N ASP A 342 37.94 2.56 7.60
CA ASP A 342 37.63 1.68 8.72
C ASP A 342 36.47 2.19 9.60
N THR A 343 36.06 3.46 9.46
CA THR A 343 35.01 4.00 10.32
C THR A 343 33.63 3.58 9.82
N PRO A 344 32.84 2.84 10.60
CA PRO A 344 31.55 2.36 10.13
C PRO A 344 30.50 3.47 10.04
N ASN A 345 29.44 3.19 9.27
CA ASN A 345 28.30 4.08 9.13
C ASN A 345 27.55 4.20 10.48
N PRO A 346 27.01 5.40 10.81
CA PRO A 346 26.28 5.62 12.05
C PRO A 346 24.92 4.93 12.03
N VAL A 347 24.45 4.55 13.21
CA VAL A 347 23.11 3.97 13.39
C VAL A 347 22.07 5.08 13.42
N ILE A 348 21.08 5.00 12.56
CA ILE A 348 19.91 5.88 12.54
C ILE A 348 18.76 5.18 13.26
N VAL A 349 18.17 5.88 14.23
CA VAL A 349 17.00 5.40 14.98
C VAL A 349 15.74 5.98 14.35
N ALA A 350 14.86 5.12 13.86
CA ALA A 350 13.49 5.49 13.50
C ALA A 350 12.59 5.24 14.70
N GLU A 351 12.35 6.29 15.49
CA GLU A 351 11.53 6.20 16.70
C GLU A 351 10.07 5.86 16.39
N ALA A 352 9.52 4.90 17.14
CA ALA A 352 8.10 4.60 17.08
C ALA A 352 7.28 5.80 17.58
N LYS A 353 6.42 6.36 16.71
CA LYS A 353 5.48 7.42 17.12
C LYS A 353 4.52 6.90 18.18
N LYS A 354 4.33 7.68 19.25
CA LYS A 354 3.34 7.38 20.29
C LYS A 354 1.92 7.39 19.72
N ARG A 355 1.16 6.32 19.95
CA ARG A 355 -0.22 6.15 19.44
C ARG A 355 -1.23 6.14 20.58
N GLY A 356 -2.40 6.71 20.34
CA GLY A 356 -3.54 6.64 21.26
C GLY A 356 -4.12 5.21 21.35
N CYS A 357 -4.92 4.93 22.37
CA CYS A 357 -5.49 3.59 22.60
C CYS A 357 -6.34 3.11 21.41
N GLY A 358 -7.23 3.96 20.88
CA GLY A 358 -8.07 3.61 19.73
C GLY A 358 -7.25 3.28 18.48
N GLN A 359 -6.19 4.04 18.22
CA GLN A 359 -5.29 3.79 17.09
C GLN A 359 -4.53 2.47 17.23
N LYS A 360 -4.10 2.11 18.46
CA LYS A 360 -3.47 0.80 18.71
C LYS A 360 -4.41 -0.37 18.39
N ILE A 361 -5.71 -0.23 18.69
CA ILE A 361 -6.71 -1.25 18.37
C ILE A 361 -6.89 -1.36 16.84
N ILE A 362 -6.98 -0.23 16.15
CA ILE A 362 -7.07 -0.19 14.67
C ILE A 362 -5.83 -0.84 14.05
N ASP A 363 -4.64 -0.51 14.54
CA ASP A 363 -3.39 -1.07 14.07
C ASP A 363 -3.28 -2.57 14.33
N PHE A 364 -3.77 -3.03 15.48
CA PHE A 364 -3.81 -4.45 15.79
C PHE A 364 -4.73 -5.20 14.82
N TYR A 365 -5.90 -4.65 14.51
CA TYR A 365 -6.78 -5.23 13.51
C TYR A 365 -6.14 -5.23 12.11
N ALA A 366 -5.54 -4.10 11.71
CA ALA A 366 -4.81 -4.00 10.45
C ALA A 366 -3.65 -5.00 10.35
N ASP A 367 -2.97 -5.29 11.47
CA ASP A 367 -1.92 -6.30 11.55
C ASP A 367 -2.49 -7.72 11.44
N ILE A 368 -3.63 -8.03 12.07
CA ILE A 368 -4.30 -9.33 11.91
C ILE A 368 -4.66 -9.56 10.45
N VAL A 369 -5.30 -8.57 9.83
CA VAL A 369 -5.73 -8.63 8.42
C VAL A 369 -4.52 -8.69 7.49
N GLY A 370 -3.50 -7.86 7.70
CA GLY A 370 -2.31 -7.81 6.86
C GLY A 370 -1.32 -8.97 7.03
N THR A 371 -1.47 -9.79 8.08
CA THR A 371 -0.63 -10.98 8.33
C THR A 371 -1.33 -12.27 7.92
N GLY A 372 -0.60 -13.39 7.96
CA GLY A 372 -1.16 -14.72 7.66
C GLY A 372 -2.31 -15.15 8.58
N ILE A 373 -2.53 -14.44 9.69
CA ILE A 373 -3.61 -14.72 10.65
C ILE A 373 -4.97 -14.47 9.99
N GLY A 374 -5.14 -13.37 9.26
CA GLY A 374 -6.38 -13.06 8.53
C GLY A 374 -6.77 -14.14 7.53
N ILE A 375 -5.79 -14.73 6.82
CA ILE A 375 -6.03 -15.85 5.90
C ILE A 375 -6.44 -17.12 6.66
N VAL A 376 -5.81 -17.43 7.80
CA VAL A 376 -6.20 -18.59 8.60
C VAL A 376 -7.63 -18.44 9.10
N ILE A 377 -8.01 -17.25 9.58
CA ILE A 377 -9.39 -16.93 9.99
C ILE A 377 -10.34 -17.12 8.80
N ALA A 378 -9.98 -16.60 7.62
CA ALA A 378 -10.77 -16.74 6.41
C ALA A 378 -11.01 -18.22 6.06
N ILE A 379 -9.95 -19.04 6.04
CA ILE A 379 -10.04 -20.48 5.74
C ILE A 379 -10.98 -21.16 6.73
N VAL A 380 -10.88 -20.85 8.02
CA VAL A 380 -11.78 -21.43 9.05
C VAL A 380 -13.22 -21.02 8.79
N VAL A 381 -13.49 -19.73 8.58
CA VAL A 381 -14.84 -19.21 8.33
C VAL A 381 -15.44 -19.84 7.07
N PHE A 382 -14.71 -19.88 5.96
CA PHE A 382 -15.18 -20.51 4.72
C PHE A 382 -15.36 -22.02 4.87
N SER A 383 -14.50 -22.71 5.62
CA SER A 383 -14.65 -24.15 5.87
C SER A 383 -15.90 -24.44 6.70
N VAL A 384 -16.18 -23.64 7.73
CA VAL A 384 -17.40 -23.73 8.53
C VAL A 384 -18.62 -23.42 7.68
N TRP A 385 -18.56 -22.38 6.84
CA TRP A 385 -19.65 -22.04 5.94
C TRP A 385 -19.94 -23.17 4.93
N LEU A 386 -18.91 -23.79 4.35
CA LEU A 386 -19.11 -24.94 3.46
C LEU A 386 -19.70 -26.14 4.21
N GLY A 387 -19.22 -26.42 5.42
CA GLY A 387 -19.67 -27.55 6.24
C GLY A 387 -21.12 -27.41 6.70
N VAL A 388 -21.52 -26.23 7.16
CA VAL A 388 -22.91 -25.95 7.59
C VAL A 388 -23.85 -25.86 6.39
N GLY A 389 -23.38 -25.37 5.23
CA GLY A 389 -24.18 -25.35 4.01
C GLY A 389 -24.66 -26.72 3.56
N HIS A 390 -23.80 -27.74 3.68
CA HIS A 390 -24.20 -29.12 3.45
C HIS A 390 -25.32 -29.59 4.39
N LEU A 391 -25.36 -29.11 5.64
CA LEU A 391 -26.40 -29.49 6.60
C LEU A 391 -27.74 -28.77 6.35
N LEU A 392 -27.70 -27.64 5.65
CA LEU A 392 -28.86 -26.79 5.35
C LEU A 392 -29.32 -26.90 3.89
N ASP A 393 -28.87 -27.93 3.16
CA ASP A 393 -29.18 -28.19 1.75
C ASP A 393 -28.92 -27.01 0.80
N TRP A 394 -28.00 -26.11 1.17
CA TRP A 394 -27.61 -24.97 0.34
C TRP A 394 -28.78 -24.08 -0.10
N ASN A 395 -29.72 -23.79 0.80
CA ASN A 395 -30.84 -22.90 0.50
C ASN A 395 -30.39 -21.46 0.17
N ASP A 396 -31.26 -20.68 -0.48
CA ASP A 396 -30.94 -19.32 -0.94
C ASP A 396 -30.53 -18.38 0.20
N ASP A 397 -31.16 -18.51 1.38
CA ASP A 397 -30.82 -17.72 2.56
C ASP A 397 -29.43 -18.07 3.12
N TRP A 398 -28.95 -19.30 2.94
CA TRP A 398 -27.60 -19.74 3.31
C TRP A 398 -26.53 -19.24 2.34
N TRP A 399 -26.84 -19.18 1.05
CA TRP A 399 -25.96 -18.52 0.09
C TRP A 399 -25.85 -17.03 0.43
N LEU A 400 -26.97 -16.36 0.67
CA LEU A 400 -26.98 -14.93 0.97
C LEU A 400 -26.23 -14.56 2.27
N ILE A 401 -26.13 -15.50 3.24
CA ILE A 401 -25.49 -15.22 4.53
C ILE A 401 -23.99 -14.96 4.38
N ILE A 402 -23.31 -15.62 3.43
CA ILE A 402 -21.88 -15.39 3.23
C ILE A 402 -21.65 -14.00 2.69
N GLY A 403 -22.46 -13.57 1.70
CA GLY A 403 -22.43 -12.22 1.15
C GLY A 403 -22.72 -11.15 2.20
N THR A 404 -23.63 -11.43 3.13
CA THR A 404 -23.94 -10.51 4.24
C THR A 404 -22.77 -10.41 5.23
N TYR A 405 -22.15 -11.54 5.59
CA TYR A 405 -20.97 -11.55 6.46
C TYR A 405 -19.80 -10.80 5.82
N THR A 406 -19.43 -11.16 4.58
CA THR A 406 -18.31 -10.53 3.87
C THR A 406 -18.58 -9.06 3.59
N GLY A 407 -19.83 -8.66 3.30
CA GLY A 407 -20.21 -7.25 3.13
C GLY A 407 -20.10 -6.43 4.42
N LEU A 408 -20.46 -6.99 5.57
CA LEU A 408 -20.28 -6.32 6.87
C LEU A 408 -18.79 -6.16 7.22
N VAL A 409 -17.99 -7.20 6.95
CA VAL A 409 -16.54 -7.16 7.18
C VAL A 409 -15.85 -6.20 6.21
N GLY A 410 -16.16 -6.26 4.91
CA GLY A 410 -15.62 -5.35 3.89
C GLY A 410 -15.96 -3.88 4.15
N TYR A 411 -17.17 -3.61 4.65
CA TYR A 411 -17.54 -2.29 5.13
C TYR A 411 -16.66 -1.82 6.28
N PHE A 412 -16.43 -2.66 7.29
CA PHE A 412 -15.54 -2.30 8.39
C PHE A 412 -14.08 -2.12 7.92
N ASP A 413 -13.58 -3.04 7.08
CA ASP A 413 -12.24 -3.04 6.51
C ASP A 413 -11.99 -1.77 5.70
N SER A 414 -12.99 -1.29 4.94
CA SER A 414 -12.89 -0.03 4.20
C SER A 414 -12.54 1.17 5.09
N PHE A 415 -13.11 1.28 6.30
CA PHE A 415 -12.75 2.34 7.24
C PHE A 415 -11.34 2.13 7.82
N VAL A 416 -11.00 0.89 8.20
CA VAL A 416 -9.70 0.59 8.79
C VAL A 416 -8.56 0.80 7.78
N ILE A 417 -8.70 0.27 6.56
CA ILE A 417 -7.78 0.48 5.44
C ILE A 417 -7.60 1.97 5.19
N ARG A 418 -8.67 2.76 5.23
CA ARG A 418 -8.59 4.18 4.93
C ARG A 418 -7.87 4.99 6.01
N GLU A 419 -8.14 4.70 7.26
CA GLU A 419 -7.47 5.30 8.42
C GLU A 419 -5.97 4.94 8.43
N ALA A 420 -5.67 3.65 8.28
CA ALA A 420 -4.31 3.13 8.24
C ALA A 420 -3.53 3.75 7.08
N TYR A 421 -4.11 3.74 5.88
CA TYR A 421 -3.48 4.31 4.68
C TYR A 421 -3.11 5.79 4.85
N HIS A 422 -4.04 6.61 5.36
CA HIS A 422 -3.77 8.04 5.55
C HIS A 422 -2.58 8.29 6.48
N ARG A 423 -2.48 7.51 7.57
CA ARG A 423 -1.38 7.62 8.52
C ARG A 423 -0.05 7.14 7.93
N ILE A 424 -0.08 6.02 7.23
CA ILE A 424 1.05 5.41 6.53
C ILE A 424 1.64 6.42 5.54
N THR A 425 0.83 7.00 4.66
CA THR A 425 1.28 8.00 3.69
C THR A 425 1.88 9.23 4.39
N LYS A 426 1.25 9.73 5.45
CA LYS A 426 1.78 10.87 6.21
C LYS A 426 3.14 10.57 6.86
N GLU A 427 3.34 9.35 7.34
CA GLU A 427 4.61 8.93 7.90
C GLU A 427 5.71 8.82 6.85
N GLU A 428 5.37 8.27 5.69
CA GLU A 428 6.27 8.19 4.55
C GLU A 428 6.70 9.57 4.03
N GLU A 429 5.74 10.48 3.80
CA GLU A 429 6.01 11.87 3.38
C GLU A 429 6.95 12.59 4.35
N ASN A 430 6.71 12.45 5.66
CA ASN A 430 7.60 13.04 6.65
C ASN A 430 9.02 12.44 6.59
N THR A 431 9.13 11.15 6.28
CA THR A 431 10.42 10.46 6.20
C THR A 431 11.23 10.91 5.00
N TYR A 432 10.61 11.01 3.82
CA TYR A 432 11.25 11.56 2.63
C TYR A 432 11.63 13.03 2.79
N ARG A 433 10.78 13.81 3.47
CA ARG A 433 11.10 15.20 3.80
C ARG A 433 12.36 15.32 4.66
N MET A 434 12.50 14.48 5.70
CA MET A 434 13.72 14.45 6.52
C MET A 434 14.96 14.10 5.69
N VAL A 435 14.86 13.14 4.76
CA VAL A 435 15.96 12.80 3.85
C VAL A 435 16.32 14.00 2.96
N ALA A 436 15.34 14.72 2.44
CA ALA A 436 15.56 15.90 1.60
C ALA A 436 16.23 17.04 2.39
N GLU A 437 15.78 17.33 3.62
CA GLU A 437 16.41 18.31 4.50
C GLU A 437 17.88 17.93 4.80
N GLU A 438 18.13 16.66 5.12
CA GLU A 438 19.49 16.18 5.39
C GLU A 438 20.41 16.25 4.15
N ASP A 439 19.88 15.98 2.96
CA ASP A 439 20.60 16.13 1.70
C ASP A 439 20.98 17.58 1.41
N LEU A 440 20.06 18.52 1.64
CA LEU A 440 20.32 19.94 1.40
C LEU A 440 21.38 20.48 2.37
N GLU A 441 21.38 20.03 3.62
CA GLU A 441 22.46 20.31 4.56
C GLU A 441 23.81 19.76 4.04
N LEU A 442 23.85 18.53 3.54
CA LEU A 442 25.06 17.97 2.94
C LEU A 442 25.54 18.79 1.74
N PHE A 443 24.62 19.23 0.88
CA PHE A 443 24.95 20.07 -0.27
C PHE A 443 25.54 21.42 0.18
N SER A 444 24.98 22.01 1.24
CA SER A 444 25.53 23.24 1.82
C SER A 444 26.95 23.06 2.36
N LEU A 445 27.24 21.91 3.01
CA LEU A 445 28.58 21.56 3.50
C LEU A 445 29.58 21.33 2.36
N ALA A 446 29.13 20.71 1.27
CA ALA A 446 29.93 20.48 0.07
C ALA A 446 30.09 21.73 -0.82
N GLY A 447 29.33 22.81 -0.57
CA GLY A 447 29.33 24.01 -1.39
C GLY A 447 28.59 23.84 -2.74
N ILE A 448 27.63 22.91 -2.81
CA ILE A 448 26.83 22.61 -4.00
C ILE A 448 25.52 23.39 -3.92
N LEU A 449 25.14 24.06 -5.01
CA LEU A 449 23.84 24.73 -5.13
C LEU A 449 22.82 23.75 -5.74
N CYS A 450 21.84 23.32 -4.94
CA CYS A 450 20.78 22.41 -5.41
C CYS A 450 19.79 23.19 -6.30
N PRO A 451 19.48 22.71 -7.52
CA PRO A 451 18.45 23.34 -8.34
C PRO A 451 17.06 23.28 -7.65
N PRO A 452 16.24 24.35 -7.74
CA PRO A 452 14.94 24.41 -7.05
C PRO A 452 13.99 23.26 -7.36
N GLY A 453 14.03 22.71 -8.58
CA GLY A 453 13.18 21.60 -9.01
C GLY A 453 13.51 20.23 -8.40
N TYR A 454 14.67 20.10 -7.72
CA TYR A 454 15.17 18.83 -7.18
C TYR A 454 15.36 18.86 -5.66
N THR A 455 14.90 19.92 -4.98
CA THR A 455 14.99 20.04 -3.52
C THR A 455 14.15 18.98 -2.81
N GLY A 456 13.04 18.55 -3.41
CA GLY A 456 12.09 17.61 -2.80
C GLY A 456 11.23 18.21 -1.68
N LEU A 457 11.39 19.51 -1.38
CA LEU A 457 10.63 20.21 -0.33
C LEU A 457 9.43 20.99 -0.87
N ASP A 458 9.54 21.49 -2.11
CA ASP A 458 8.53 22.35 -2.74
C ASP A 458 7.71 21.59 -3.78
N ILE A 459 7.11 20.47 -3.38
CA ILE A 459 6.25 19.68 -4.28
C ILE A 459 4.97 20.50 -4.55
N PRO A 460 4.68 20.90 -5.80
CA PRO A 460 3.55 21.78 -6.08
C PRO A 460 2.22 21.11 -5.74
N GLU A 461 1.50 21.65 -4.76
CA GLU A 461 0.11 21.23 -4.51
C GLU A 461 -0.83 21.84 -5.56
N SER A 462 -1.72 21.01 -6.12
CA SER A 462 -2.74 21.48 -7.05
C SER A 462 -3.70 22.45 -6.34
N LYS A 463 -3.77 23.70 -6.79
CA LYS A 463 -4.70 24.70 -6.24
C LYS A 463 -6.15 24.55 -6.73
N SER A 464 -6.46 23.49 -7.48
CA SER A 464 -7.77 23.31 -8.10
C SER A 464 -8.89 23.04 -7.08
N LEU A 465 -10.11 23.51 -7.36
CA LEU A 465 -11.29 23.23 -6.52
C LEU A 465 -11.56 21.72 -6.41
N ASN A 466 -11.39 20.98 -7.51
CA ASN A 466 -11.53 19.53 -7.54
C ASN A 466 -10.58 18.84 -6.55
N TYR A 467 -9.34 19.31 -6.47
CA TYR A 467 -8.36 18.83 -5.50
C TYR A 467 -8.81 19.13 -4.06
N ARG A 468 -9.23 20.37 -3.77
CA ARG A 468 -9.67 20.74 -2.41
C ARG A 468 -10.86 19.92 -1.91
N ILE A 469 -11.86 19.71 -2.78
CA ILE A 469 -13.04 18.89 -2.46
C ILE A 469 -12.62 17.45 -2.20
N SER A 470 -11.84 16.88 -3.11
CA SER A 470 -11.41 15.48 -3.02
C SER A 470 -10.48 15.25 -1.82
N ALA A 471 -9.62 16.21 -1.47
CA ALA A 471 -8.77 16.16 -0.28
C ALA A 471 -9.60 16.24 1.00
N TRP A 472 -10.66 17.06 1.03
CA TRP A 472 -11.58 17.11 2.14
C TRP A 472 -12.35 15.78 2.32
N ILE A 473 -12.88 15.22 1.23
CA ILE A 473 -13.56 13.91 1.24
C ILE A 473 -12.61 12.83 1.78
N ASN A 474 -11.38 12.80 1.26
CA ASN A 474 -10.35 11.86 1.68
C ASN A 474 -10.08 11.96 3.19
N ARG A 475 -9.89 13.18 3.71
CA ARG A 475 -9.65 13.44 5.13
C ARG A 475 -10.83 13.06 6.02
N ALA A 476 -12.06 13.28 5.56
CA ALA A 476 -13.25 12.87 6.29
C ALA A 476 -13.35 11.34 6.41
N CYS A 477 -13.07 10.63 5.30
CA CYS A 477 -13.15 9.16 5.24
C CYS A 477 -12.00 8.45 5.98
N SER A 478 -10.90 9.14 6.31
CA SER A 478 -9.74 8.56 7.02
C SER A 478 -9.70 8.87 8.52
N SER A 479 -10.81 9.36 9.08
CA SER A 479 -10.90 9.68 10.51
C SER A 479 -11.01 8.41 11.37
N SER A 480 -10.28 8.36 12.49
CA SER A 480 -10.41 7.27 13.48
C SER A 480 -11.81 7.20 14.11
N TRP A 481 -12.55 8.32 14.16
CA TRP A 481 -13.97 8.33 14.56
C TRP A 481 -14.86 7.61 13.55
N GLY A 482 -14.48 7.59 12.27
CA GLY A 482 -15.16 6.83 11.23
C GLY A 482 -15.11 5.33 11.49
N VAL A 483 -13.97 4.82 11.98
CA VAL A 483 -13.85 3.40 12.35
C VAL A 483 -14.78 3.05 13.52
N LEU A 484 -14.87 3.90 14.54
CA LEU A 484 -15.81 3.68 15.65
C LEU A 484 -17.26 3.70 15.16
N PHE A 485 -17.60 4.65 14.29
CA PHE A 485 -18.92 4.73 13.66
C PHE A 485 -19.24 3.45 12.87
N ALA A 486 -18.26 2.90 12.16
CA ALA A 486 -18.44 1.65 11.42
C ALA A 486 -18.77 0.47 12.36
N VAL A 487 -18.05 0.33 13.49
CA VAL A 487 -18.34 -0.70 14.50
C VAL A 487 -19.77 -0.55 15.04
N CYS A 488 -20.16 0.66 15.43
CA CYS A 488 -21.52 0.93 15.92
C CYS A 488 -22.58 0.62 14.86
N SER A 489 -22.31 0.94 13.59
CA SER A 489 -23.20 0.67 12.47
C SER A 489 -23.37 -0.83 12.22
N VAL A 490 -22.27 -1.60 12.22
CA VAL A 490 -22.31 -3.06 12.08
C VAL A 490 -23.13 -3.69 13.20
N ILE A 491 -22.94 -3.27 14.45
CA ILE A 491 -23.73 -3.78 15.59
C ILE A 491 -25.22 -3.46 15.40
N ALA A 492 -25.56 -2.24 14.99
CA ALA A 492 -26.94 -1.85 14.74
C ALA A 492 -27.59 -2.66 13.60
N LEU A 493 -26.84 -2.94 12.53
CA LEU A 493 -27.29 -3.77 11.42
C LEU A 493 -27.52 -5.22 11.88
N ILE A 494 -26.60 -5.81 12.64
CA ILE A 494 -26.74 -7.17 13.19
C ILE A 494 -27.99 -7.27 14.09
N ILE A 495 -28.23 -6.28 14.95
CA ILE A 495 -29.43 -6.24 15.81
C ILE A 495 -30.69 -6.18 14.94
N THR A 496 -30.69 -5.35 13.90
CA THR A 496 -31.84 -5.20 12.98
C THR A 496 -32.10 -6.48 12.20
N SER A 497 -31.07 -7.11 11.63
CA SER A 497 -31.19 -8.39 10.92
C SER A 497 -31.64 -9.51 11.84
N SER A 498 -31.18 -9.52 13.10
CA SER A 498 -31.61 -10.49 14.11
C SER A 498 -33.08 -10.31 14.49
N ALA A 499 -33.56 -9.06 14.63
CA ALA A 499 -34.98 -8.76 14.85
C ALA A 499 -35.87 -9.17 13.66
N LEU A 500 -35.31 -9.17 12.45
CA LEU A 500 -35.94 -9.67 11.23
C LEU A 500 -35.68 -11.16 10.97
N HIS A 501 -35.21 -11.89 11.99
CA HIS A 501 -34.95 -13.33 11.97
C HIS A 501 -34.04 -13.80 10.81
N TRP A 502 -33.10 -12.95 10.38
CA TRP A 502 -32.19 -13.25 9.26
C TRP A 502 -32.92 -13.66 7.96
N SER A 503 -34.16 -13.19 7.78
CA SER A 503 -34.88 -13.30 6.50
C SER A 503 -34.10 -12.63 5.38
N THR A 504 -34.40 -12.97 4.12
CA THR A 504 -33.80 -12.35 2.93
C THR A 504 -33.78 -10.82 3.00
N MET A 505 -34.88 -10.20 3.47
CA MET A 505 -34.95 -8.75 3.69
C MET A 505 -33.99 -8.28 4.80
N GLY A 506 -33.93 -8.99 5.94
CA GLY A 506 -33.02 -8.68 7.03
C GLY A 506 -31.54 -8.78 6.62
N GLN A 507 -31.20 -9.73 5.77
CA GLN A 507 -29.86 -9.89 5.20
C GLN A 507 -29.53 -8.78 4.18
N LEU A 508 -30.45 -8.49 3.25
CA LEU A 508 -30.25 -7.43 2.25
C LEU A 508 -30.17 -6.03 2.86
N ILE A 509 -30.88 -5.75 3.96
CA ILE A 509 -30.76 -4.48 4.71
C ILE A 509 -29.39 -4.34 5.37
N ALA A 510 -28.79 -5.43 5.84
CA ALA A 510 -27.42 -5.40 6.35
C ALA A 510 -26.41 -5.24 5.23
N ASN A 511 -26.60 -5.91 4.09
CA ASN A 511 -25.60 -6.00 3.04
C ASN A 511 -25.62 -4.81 2.04
N THR A 512 -26.79 -4.35 1.62
CA THR A 512 -26.90 -3.34 0.55
C THR A 512 -26.24 -2.00 0.95
N PRO A 513 -26.52 -1.42 2.13
CA PRO A 513 -25.90 -0.16 2.53
C PRO A 513 -24.40 -0.30 2.75
N THR A 514 -23.95 -1.43 3.29
CA THR A 514 -22.52 -1.69 3.57
C THR A 514 -21.72 -1.78 2.28
N MET A 515 -22.21 -2.51 1.28
CA MET A 515 -21.56 -2.62 -0.02
C MET A 515 -21.54 -1.30 -0.79
N ILE A 516 -22.60 -0.48 -0.72
CA ILE A 516 -22.62 0.86 -1.33
C ILE A 516 -21.53 1.74 -0.72
N ILE A 517 -21.39 1.71 0.61
CA ILE A 517 -20.37 2.51 1.30
C ILE A 517 -18.97 1.97 1.01
N GLU A 518 -18.78 0.64 1.03
CA GLU A 518 -17.52 -0.01 0.62
C GLU A 518 -17.10 0.44 -0.79
N ALA A 519 -18.02 0.40 -1.76
CA ALA A 519 -17.77 0.84 -3.13
C ALA A 519 -17.35 2.31 -3.19
N PHE A 520 -18.04 3.18 -2.46
CA PHE A 520 -17.66 4.59 -2.33
C PHE A 520 -16.24 4.76 -1.76
N PHE A 521 -15.91 4.03 -0.70
CA PHE A 521 -14.58 4.05 -0.10
C PHE A 521 -13.51 3.55 -1.06
N MET A 522 -13.80 2.53 -1.87
CA MET A 522 -12.89 2.00 -2.88
C MET A 522 -12.58 3.04 -3.98
N ILE A 523 -13.59 3.78 -4.45
CA ILE A 523 -13.42 4.89 -5.41
C ILE A 523 -12.50 5.97 -4.81
N VAL A 524 -12.80 6.39 -3.58
CA VAL A 524 -12.05 7.40 -2.83
C VAL A 524 -10.63 6.91 -2.51
N LEU A 525 -10.44 5.60 -2.35
CA LEU A 525 -9.16 4.96 -2.16
C LEU A 525 -8.29 5.05 -3.41
N ILE A 526 -8.79 4.66 -4.60
CA ILE A 526 -8.07 4.79 -5.87
C ILE A 526 -7.60 6.23 -6.07
N GLN A 527 -8.47 7.20 -5.85
CA GLN A 527 -8.12 8.61 -5.99
C GLN A 527 -6.94 9.01 -5.10
N ALA A 528 -6.95 8.60 -3.83
CA ALA A 528 -5.86 8.91 -2.91
C ALA A 528 -4.56 8.19 -3.28
N HIS A 529 -4.64 6.95 -3.75
CA HIS A 529 -3.48 6.20 -4.24
C HIS A 529 -2.84 6.92 -5.42
N ASN A 530 -3.63 7.34 -6.40
CA ASN A 530 -3.09 8.07 -7.56
C ASN A 530 -2.31 9.33 -7.17
N TRP A 531 -2.79 10.05 -6.16
CA TRP A 531 -2.12 11.25 -5.67
C TRP A 531 -0.85 10.94 -4.88
N ALA A 532 -0.93 9.99 -3.93
CA ALA A 532 0.22 9.60 -3.14
C ALA A 532 1.32 9.00 -4.03
N ASP A 533 0.95 8.14 -4.98
CA ASP A 533 1.89 7.52 -5.93
C ASP A 533 2.53 8.58 -6.85
N GLN A 534 1.78 9.59 -7.28
CA GLN A 534 2.36 10.70 -8.05
C GLN A 534 3.36 11.50 -7.23
N LYS A 535 3.02 11.84 -5.99
CA LYS A 535 3.91 12.55 -5.07
C LYS A 535 5.18 11.74 -4.78
N ARG A 536 5.03 10.45 -4.48
CA ARG A 536 6.13 9.52 -4.25
C ARG A 536 7.08 9.44 -5.45
N ARG A 537 6.55 9.42 -6.69
CA ARG A 537 7.40 9.46 -7.90
C ARG A 537 8.26 10.72 -7.96
N ILE A 538 7.71 11.87 -7.60
CA ILE A 538 8.44 13.15 -7.57
C ILE A 538 9.50 13.13 -6.46
N GLU A 539 9.16 12.64 -5.27
CA GLU A 539 10.10 12.53 -4.14
C GLU A 539 11.31 11.66 -4.51
N ILE A 540 11.05 10.47 -5.06
CA ILE A 540 12.09 9.51 -5.44
C ILE A 540 12.92 10.01 -6.63
N SER A 541 12.29 10.61 -7.64
CA SER A 541 13.03 11.19 -8.77
C SER A 541 13.92 12.36 -8.33
N SER A 542 13.43 13.21 -7.43
CA SER A 542 14.23 14.29 -6.84
C SER A 542 15.43 13.76 -6.04
N LEU A 543 15.23 12.69 -5.25
CA LEU A 543 16.30 12.03 -4.51
C LEU A 543 17.36 11.45 -5.44
N TYR A 544 16.93 10.76 -6.51
CA TYR A 544 17.84 10.25 -7.53
C TYR A 544 18.67 11.37 -8.18
N ALA A 545 18.04 12.48 -8.58
CA ALA A 545 18.72 13.63 -9.15
C ALA A 545 19.77 14.23 -8.19
N ARG A 546 19.46 14.36 -6.90
CA ARG A 546 20.42 14.82 -5.89
C ARG A 546 21.62 13.88 -5.79
N ARG A 547 21.43 12.57 -5.89
CA ARG A 547 22.54 11.61 -5.90
C ARG A 547 23.44 11.75 -7.13
N CYS A 548 22.87 11.95 -8.32
CA CYS A 548 23.66 12.22 -9.52
C CYS A 548 24.53 13.48 -9.37
N ILE A 549 23.95 14.57 -8.83
CA ILE A 549 24.69 15.82 -8.58
C ILE A 549 25.84 15.61 -7.60
N LEU A 550 25.59 14.89 -6.50
CA LEU A 550 26.60 14.62 -5.48
C LEU A 550 27.74 13.75 -6.03
N LEU A 551 27.42 12.69 -6.78
CA LEU A 551 28.41 11.82 -7.40
C LEU A 551 29.28 12.59 -8.41
N ALA A 552 28.66 13.39 -9.28
CA ALA A 552 29.38 14.20 -10.27
C ALA A 552 30.31 15.22 -9.59
N HIS A 553 29.88 15.81 -8.47
CA HIS A 553 30.73 16.71 -7.68
C HIS A 553 31.93 15.98 -7.05
N LEU A 554 31.71 14.82 -6.45
CA LEU A 554 32.79 14.00 -5.88
C LEU A 554 33.80 13.56 -6.94
N GLN A 555 33.35 13.12 -8.11
CA GLN A 555 34.25 12.72 -9.20
C GLN A 555 35.13 13.87 -9.72
N ARG A 556 34.69 15.13 -9.54
CA ARG A 556 35.40 16.32 -10.02
C ARG A 556 36.47 16.85 -9.05
N ILE A 557 36.25 16.73 -7.74
CA ILE A 557 37.23 17.10 -6.70
C ILE A 557 38.25 15.99 -6.56
#